data_AF-A0A5C9B6Y9-F1
#
_entry.id   AF-A0A5C9B6Y9-F1
#
_cell.length_a   1.000
_cell.length_b   1.000
_cell.length_c   1.000
_cell.angle_alpha   90.00
_cell.angle_beta   90.00
_cell.angle_gamma   90.00
#
_symmetry.space_group_name_H-M   'P 1'
#
loop_
_entity.id
_entity.type
_entity.pdbx_description
1 polymer ?
#
loop_
_entity_poly.entity_id
_entity_poly.type
_entity_poly.pdbx_seq_one_letter_code
_entity_poly.pdbx_strand_id
1 'polypeptide(L)' 'MQQDENPSAGRVRHGLLALDTLGKYLPLRVLESGAGFYLGTADEDGPATRESAEYWPTFDAAHEALQHPAGEAWTQRTEA' A
#
# COMPACT_ATOMS: atom_id res chain seq x y z
N MET A 1 1.78 -0.70 36.11
CA MET A 1 3.00 -1.11 35.39
C MET A 1 2.54 -1.46 33.99
N GLN A 2 2.89 -0.58 33.03
CA GLN A 2 3.11 -0.91 31.62
C GLN A 2 1.94 -1.58 30.88
N GLN A 3 0.99 -0.76 30.42
CA GLN A 3 0.31 -1.03 29.15
C GLN A 3 1.29 -0.62 28.05
N ASP A 4 2.22 -1.51 27.79
CA ASP A 4 3.13 -1.43 26.67
C ASP A 4 2.41 -1.94 25.41
N GLU A 5 2.74 -1.27 24.30
CA GLU A 5 2.58 -1.66 22.89
C GLU A 5 1.32 -1.19 22.11
N ASN A 6 1.52 0.01 21.54
CA ASN A 6 1.24 0.40 20.15
C ASN A 6 -0.14 1.01 19.81
N PRO A 7 -0.35 2.32 20.08
CA PRO A 7 -1.61 3.00 19.79
C PRO A 7 -1.86 3.34 18.29
N SER A 8 -1.07 2.85 17.33
CA SER A 8 -1.28 3.17 15.91
C SER A 8 -0.86 2.03 14.98
N ALA A 9 -1.46 0.83 15.13
CA ALA A 9 -1.53 -0.12 14.02
C ALA A 9 -2.44 0.51 12.94
N GLY A 10 -1.87 1.44 12.17
CA GLY A 10 -2.54 2.18 11.11
C GLY A 10 -3.35 1.19 10.28
N ARG A 11 -4.67 1.40 10.25
CA ARG A 11 -5.70 0.57 9.60
C ARG A 11 -5.10 -0.27 8.48
N VAL A 12 -4.83 -1.55 8.73
CA VAL A 12 -4.22 -2.44 7.74
C VAL A 12 -5.18 -2.54 6.56
N ARG A 13 -4.81 -1.93 5.44
CA ARG A 13 -5.55 -2.03 4.18
C ARG A 13 -4.99 -3.20 3.40
N HIS A 14 -5.82 -3.82 2.58
CA HIS A 14 -5.40 -4.89 1.67
C HIS A 14 -5.51 -4.39 0.23
N GLY A 15 -4.71 -4.99 -0.66
CA GLY A 15 -4.81 -4.70 -2.09
C GLY A 15 -6.10 -5.26 -2.68
N LEU A 16 -6.82 -4.41 -3.40
CA LEU A 16 -8.02 -4.80 -4.13
C LEU A 16 -7.63 -5.57 -5.40
N LEU A 17 -6.58 -5.14 -6.11
CA LEU A 17 -6.11 -5.88 -7.28
C LEU A 17 -5.43 -7.18 -6.87
N ALA A 18 -4.74 -7.22 -5.72
CA ALA A 18 -4.20 -8.47 -5.19
C ALA A 18 -5.29 -9.52 -4.97
N LEU A 19 -6.43 -9.09 -4.42
CA LEU A 19 -7.57 -9.98 -4.22
C LEU A 19 -8.25 -10.36 -5.54
N ASP A 20 -8.47 -9.39 -6.44
CA ASP A 20 -9.17 -9.61 -7.70
C ASP A 20 -8.36 -10.45 -8.70
N THR A 21 -7.08 -10.15 -8.85
CA THR A 21 -6.21 -10.76 -9.89
C THR A 21 -5.46 -12.00 -9.41
N LEU A 22 -5.01 -12.01 -8.14
CA LEU A 22 -4.23 -13.12 -7.58
C LEU A 22 -5.03 -13.98 -6.61
N GLY A 23 -6.22 -13.55 -6.19
CA GLY A 23 -7.00 -14.23 -5.16
C GLY A 23 -6.35 -14.19 -3.77
N LYS A 24 -5.40 -13.27 -3.54
CA LYS A 24 -4.62 -13.20 -2.29
C LYS A 24 -4.98 -11.96 -1.48
N TYR A 25 -5.18 -12.14 -0.17
CA TYR A 25 -5.31 -11.04 0.78
C TYR A 25 -3.92 -10.57 1.21
N LEU A 26 -3.36 -9.64 0.47
CA LEU A 26 -2.05 -9.05 0.77
C LEU A 26 -2.21 -7.63 1.34
N PRO A 27 -1.43 -7.27 2.38
CA PRO A 27 -1.47 -5.94 2.96
C PRO A 27 -0.93 -4.90 1.99
N LEU A 28 -1.63 -3.77 1.93
CA LEU A 28 -1.22 -2.58 1.20
C LEU A 28 -0.03 -1.94 1.90
N ARG A 29 1.01 -1.64 1.14
CA ARG A 29 2.27 -1.06 1.64
C ARG A 29 2.91 -0.17 0.58
N VAL A 30 3.88 0.62 1.00
CA VAL A 30 4.76 1.36 0.08
C VAL A 30 5.77 0.39 -0.53
N LEU A 31 5.91 0.45 -1.85
CA LEU A 31 6.88 -0.29 -2.65
C LEU A 31 7.70 0.69 -3.50
N GLU A 32 8.86 0.25 -3.96
CA GLU A 32 9.79 1.04 -4.77
C GLU A 32 9.96 0.40 -6.16
N SER A 33 10.06 1.25 -7.17
CA SER A 33 10.43 0.88 -8.54
C SER A 33 11.39 1.92 -9.12
N GLY A 34 11.94 1.67 -10.31
CA GLY A 34 12.81 2.62 -11.01
C GLY A 34 12.13 3.97 -11.34
N ALA A 35 10.80 4.04 -11.29
CA ALA A 35 10.03 5.27 -11.48
C ALA A 35 9.74 6.05 -10.18
N GLY A 36 10.07 5.48 -9.01
CA GLY A 36 9.76 6.04 -7.69
C GLY A 36 8.98 5.08 -6.80
N PHE A 37 8.34 5.62 -5.76
CA PHE A 37 7.58 4.87 -4.77
C PHE A 37 6.09 4.80 -5.15
N TYR A 38 5.41 3.73 -4.78
CA TYR A 38 3.98 3.54 -5.05
C TYR A 38 3.32 2.71 -3.95
N LEU A 39 1.99 2.70 -3.90
CA LEU A 39 1.24 1.81 -3.03
C LEU A 39 0.90 0.53 -3.78
N GLY A 40 1.22 -0.59 -3.16
CA GLY A 40 1.00 -1.89 -3.75
C GLY A 40 0.95 -2.98 -2.71
N THR A 41 0.92 -4.21 -3.18
CA THR A 41 1.07 -5.39 -2.34
C THR A 41 2.32 -6.16 -2.72
N ALA A 42 2.88 -6.87 -1.75
CA ALA A 42 4.01 -7.75 -1.97
C ALA A 42 3.83 -9.02 -1.15
N ASP A 43 4.34 -10.14 -1.67
CA ASP A 43 4.46 -11.40 -0.95
C ASP A 43 5.94 -11.82 -0.86
N GLU A 44 6.21 -13.08 -0.52
CA GLU A 44 7.55 -13.65 -0.34
C GLU A 44 8.38 -13.60 -1.64
N ASP A 45 7.74 -13.64 -2.80
CA ASP A 45 8.37 -13.57 -4.12
C ASP A 45 8.64 -12.12 -4.59
N GLY A 46 8.13 -11.12 -3.86
CA GLY A 46 8.32 -9.70 -4.15
C GLY A 46 7.03 -8.93 -4.46
N PRO A 47 7.10 -7.81 -5.20
CA PRO A 47 5.94 -7.00 -5.56
C PRO A 47 4.89 -7.80 -6.33
N ALA A 48 3.68 -7.90 -5.79
CA ALA A 48 2.57 -8.68 -6.34
C ALA A 48 1.65 -7.82 -7.20
N THR A 49 1.20 -6.66 -6.69
CA THR A 49 0.33 -5.72 -7.42
C THR A 49 0.68 -4.26 -7.14
N ARG A 50 0.39 -3.38 -8.11
CA ARG A 50 0.41 -1.92 -7.94
C ARG A 50 -1.02 -1.41 -7.81
N GLU A 51 -1.36 -0.92 -6.62
CA GLU A 51 -2.70 -0.50 -6.22
C GLU A 51 -2.93 1.01 -6.42
N SER A 52 -1.91 1.85 -6.23
CA SER A 52 -2.00 3.29 -6.54
C SER A 52 -1.76 3.59 -8.01
N ALA A 53 -2.48 4.57 -8.55
CA ALA A 53 -2.22 5.12 -9.88
C ALA A 53 -0.97 6.00 -9.89
N GLU A 54 -0.70 6.64 -8.76
CA GLU A 54 0.36 7.61 -8.56
C GLU A 54 1.69 6.93 -8.21
N TYR A 55 2.76 7.64 -8.58
CA TYR A 55 4.11 7.45 -8.05
C TYR A 55 4.50 8.67 -7.24
N TRP A 56 5.25 8.43 -6.17
CA TRP A 56 5.83 9.47 -5.34
C TRP A 56 7.36 9.48 -5.47
N PRO A 57 7.97 10.67 -5.38
CA PRO A 57 9.42 10.79 -5.47
C PRO A 57 10.16 10.27 -4.22
N THR A 58 9.45 10.12 -3.09
CA THR A 58 10.03 9.73 -1.80
C THR A 58 9.13 8.72 -1.08
N PHE A 59 9.74 7.83 -0.31
CA PHE A 59 9.02 6.89 0.55
C PHE A 59 8.03 7.60 1.49
N ASP A 60 8.45 8.72 2.09
CA ASP A 60 7.64 9.45 3.08
C ASP A 60 6.32 9.97 2.48
N ALA A 61 6.37 10.57 1.29
CA ALA A 61 5.17 11.00 0.57
C ALA A 61 4.23 9.84 0.19
N ALA A 62 4.77 8.69 -0.22
CA ALA A 62 3.95 7.50 -0.44
C ALA A 62 3.37 6.96 0.87
N HIS A 63 4.16 6.98 1.94
CA HIS A 63 3.73 6.53 3.26
C HIS A 63 2.63 7.42 3.83
N GLU A 64 2.72 8.75 3.65
CA GLU A 64 1.65 9.69 3.97
C GLU A 64 0.39 9.33 3.20
N ALA A 65 0.47 9.14 1.87
CA ALA A 65 -0.67 8.74 1.06
C ALA A 65 -1.32 7.42 1.55
N LEU A 66 -0.51 6.44 1.98
CA LEU A 66 -0.99 5.18 2.56
C LEU A 66 -1.88 5.40 3.81
N GLN A 67 -1.65 6.46 4.57
CA GLN A 67 -2.45 6.78 5.76
C GLN A 67 -3.84 7.35 5.44
N HIS A 68 -4.04 7.92 4.25
CA HIS A 68 -5.32 8.49 3.80
C HIS A 68 -6.12 7.53 2.92
N PRO A 69 -7.45 7.43 3.04
CA PRO A 69 -8.27 6.53 2.22
C PRO A 69 -8.07 6.79 0.72
N ALA A 70 -8.26 5.74 -0.08
CA ALA A 70 -8.25 5.89 -1.54
C ALA A 70 -9.33 6.89 -1.98
N GLY A 71 -8.98 7.78 -2.89
CA GLY A 71 -9.80 8.91 -3.33
C GLY A 71 -9.47 10.25 -2.68
N GLU A 72 -8.64 10.27 -1.62
CA GLU A 72 -8.14 11.52 -1.01
C GLU A 72 -6.70 11.83 -1.41
N ALA A 73 -5.72 11.03 -0.96
CA ALA A 73 -4.29 11.27 -1.21
C ALA A 73 -3.68 10.41 -2.32
N TRP A 74 -4.43 9.43 -2.80
CA TRP A 74 -4.06 8.54 -3.90
C TRP A 74 -5.30 7.89 -4.49
N THR A 75 -5.21 7.41 -5.72
CA THR A 75 -6.33 6.81 -6.43
C THR A 75 -6.10 5.33 -6.62
N GLN A 76 -7.13 4.53 -6.31
CA GLN A 76 -7.10 3.09 -6.57
C GLN A 76 -7.08 2.83 -8.07
N ARG A 77 -6.12 2.03 -8.54
CA ARG A 77 -6.13 1.50 -9.89
C ARG A 77 -7.25 0.49 -10.04
N THR A 78 -7.99 0.62 -11.13
CA THR A 78 -9.06 -0.31 -11.53
C THR A 78 -8.57 -1.43 -12.44
N GLU A 79 -7.30 -1.38 -12.86
CA GLU A 79 -6.70 -2.31 -13.83
C GLU A 79 -5.26 -2.62 -13.40
N ALA A 80 -4.87 -3.90 -13.51
CA ALA A 80 -3.53 -4.39 -13.14
C ALA A 80 -2.45 -3.87 -14.10
#